data_AF-A0A536CGW4-F1
#
_entry.id   AF-A0A536CGW4-F1
#
_cell.length_a   1.000
_cell.length_b   1.000
_cell.length_c   1.000
_cell.angle_alpha   90.00
_cell.angle_beta   90.00
_cell.angle_gamma   90.00
#
_symmetry.space_group_name_H-M   'P 1'
#
loop_
_entity.id
_entity.type
_entity.pdbx_description
1 polymer ?
#
loop_
_entity_poly.entity_id
_entity_poly.type
_entity_poly.pdbx_seq_one_letter_code
_entity_poly.pdbx_strand_id
1 'polypeptide(L)'
;MTDGGNGASDPATGGAAGVVAAPRGRPRSDRAHQAILESARTHLTNDGFADLRLEHVAALAGVGKATIYRRWPSKEALALDVLMQLAAPHITIDDTGDTRAELLAAVTNAMRAITDTPFGPVIRALLSQIAMNPALGDPFRAS
;
A
#
# COMPACT_ATOMS: atom_id res chain seq x y z
N MET A 1 9.52 -72.33 -16.55
CA MET A 1 8.91 -72.81 -15.28
C MET A 1 9.89 -72.40 -14.19
N THR A 2 9.86 -71.23 -13.58
CA THR A 2 8.84 -70.19 -13.29
C THR A 2 9.64 -68.88 -13.15
N ASP A 3 9.48 -67.88 -14.02
CA ASP A 3 8.54 -66.75 -13.87
C ASP A 3 7.74 -66.72 -12.57
N GLY A 4 7.84 -65.65 -11.79
CA GLY A 4 6.97 -65.47 -10.64
C GLY A 4 7.46 -64.50 -9.57
N GLY A 5 7.05 -63.24 -9.70
CA GLY A 5 6.32 -62.61 -8.60
C GLY A 5 7.13 -61.83 -7.57
N ASN A 6 7.57 -60.63 -7.94
CA ASN A 6 7.59 -59.50 -7.01
C ASN A 6 6.14 -59.12 -6.70
N GLY A 7 5.70 -59.34 -5.46
CA GLY A 7 4.35 -59.02 -5.01
C GLY A 7 4.18 -59.18 -3.51
N ALA A 8 4.29 -58.07 -2.77
CA ALA A 8 3.52 -57.74 -1.57
C ALA A 8 3.96 -56.32 -1.17
N SER A 9 3.30 -55.28 -1.68
CA SER A 9 2.11 -54.70 -1.05
C SER A 9 2.46 -53.96 0.25
N ASP A 10 2.91 -52.72 0.09
CA ASP A 10 2.49 -51.61 0.95
C ASP A 10 1.40 -50.88 0.17
N PRO A 11 0.22 -50.59 0.76
CA PRO A 11 0.10 -49.25 1.30
C PRO A 11 -0.88 -49.04 2.48
N ALA A 12 -0.64 -47.91 3.14
CA ALA A 12 -1.63 -47.00 3.71
C ALA A 12 -2.24 -47.34 5.09
N THR A 13 -1.56 -46.84 6.11
CA THR A 13 -2.16 -46.12 7.25
C THR A 13 -1.30 -44.86 7.40
N GLY A 14 -1.78 -43.64 7.54
CA GLY A 14 -3.06 -43.08 7.92
C GLY A 14 -2.72 -41.65 8.35
N GLY A 15 -3.60 -40.70 8.04
CA GLY A 15 -3.31 -39.28 8.06
C GLY A 15 -2.68 -38.72 9.33
N ALA A 16 -1.64 -37.91 9.14
CA ALA A 16 -1.44 -36.70 9.92
C ALA A 16 -1.31 -35.56 8.92
N ALA A 17 -2.45 -35.17 8.31
CA ALA A 17 -2.54 -33.93 7.58
C ALA A 17 -2.19 -32.81 8.55
N GLY A 18 -1.00 -32.23 8.36
CA GLY A 18 -0.59 -31.03 9.03
C GLY A 18 -1.69 -29.99 8.87
N VAL A 19 -2.19 -29.49 9.98
CA VAL A 19 -3.02 -28.29 9.99
C VAL A 19 -2.11 -27.18 9.48
N VAL A 20 -2.18 -26.94 8.17
CA VAL A 20 -1.65 -25.72 7.56
C VAL A 20 -2.42 -24.58 8.18
N ALA A 21 -1.84 -24.00 9.23
CA ALA A 21 -2.36 -22.80 9.85
C ALA A 21 -2.49 -21.74 8.76
N ALA A 22 -3.72 -21.44 8.36
CA ALA A 22 -4.01 -20.39 7.41
C ALA A 22 -3.30 -19.10 7.87
N PRO A 23 -2.65 -18.34 6.96
CA PRO A 23 -1.97 -17.11 7.34
C PRO A 23 -2.97 -16.19 8.05
N ARG A 24 -2.68 -15.86 9.30
CA ARG A 24 -3.60 -15.26 10.28
C ARG A 24 -3.95 -13.78 9.98
N GLY A 25 -3.70 -13.31 8.76
CA GLY A 25 -3.85 -11.91 8.33
C GLY A 25 -4.82 -11.65 7.17
N ARG A 26 -5.56 -12.68 6.70
CA ARG A 26 -6.52 -12.75 5.57
C ARG A 26 -7.58 -11.58 5.57
N PRO A 27 -8.31 -11.26 4.46
CA PRO A 27 -8.91 -10.01 3.94
C PRO A 27 -9.40 -8.89 4.85
N ARG A 28 -9.61 -9.14 6.13
CA ARG A 28 -10.06 -8.12 7.09
C ARG A 28 -8.97 -7.08 7.33
N SER A 29 -7.70 -7.51 7.32
CA SER A 29 -6.53 -6.62 7.33
C SER A 29 -6.48 -5.68 6.12
N ASP A 30 -6.75 -6.24 4.93
CA ASP A 30 -6.71 -5.52 3.65
C ASP A 30 -7.91 -4.59 3.52
N ARG A 31 -9.11 -5.05 3.90
CA ARG A 31 -10.29 -4.18 3.99
C ARG A 31 -10.10 -3.02 4.95
N ALA A 32 -9.52 -3.27 6.12
CA ALA A 32 -9.22 -2.22 7.08
C ALA A 32 -8.17 -1.24 6.53
N HIS A 33 -7.14 -1.75 5.85
CA HIS A 33 -6.13 -0.91 5.19
C HIS A 33 -6.78 0.01 4.15
N GLN A 34 -7.56 -0.57 3.24
CA GLN A 34 -8.27 0.16 2.20
C GLN A 34 -9.27 1.18 2.77
N ALA A 35 -10.01 0.82 3.83
CA ALA A 35 -10.94 1.75 4.49
C ALA A 35 -10.22 2.96 5.10
N ILE A 36 -9.03 2.75 5.70
CA ILE A 36 -8.21 3.82 6.25
C ILE A 36 -7.72 4.76 5.14
N LEU A 37 -7.17 4.19 4.07
CA LEU A 37 -6.64 4.95 2.94
C LEU A 37 -7.72 5.75 2.23
N GLU A 38 -8.89 5.16 2.02
CA GLU A 38 -10.03 5.83 1.40
C GLU A 38 -10.58 6.97 2.27
N SER A 39 -10.66 6.76 3.58
CA SER A 39 -11.05 7.81 4.53
C SER A 39 -10.05 8.96 4.53
N ALA A 40 -8.76 8.65 4.55
CA ALA A 40 -7.70 9.64 4.48
C ALA A 40 -7.69 10.39 3.14
N ARG A 41 -7.89 9.69 2.02
CA ARG A 41 -7.99 10.26 0.67
C ARG A 41 -9.11 11.28 0.58
N THR A 42 -10.29 10.90 1.09
CA THR A 42 -11.47 11.77 1.10
C THR A 42 -11.21 13.03 1.91
N HIS A 43 -10.67 12.88 3.12
CA HIS A 43 -10.34 14.01 4.00
C HIS A 43 -9.26 14.93 3.40
N LEU A 44 -8.22 14.37 2.78
CA LEU A 44 -7.16 15.13 2.12
C LEU A 44 -7.69 15.92 0.92
N THR A 45 -8.67 15.38 0.19
CA THR A 45 -9.28 16.04 -0.97
C THR A 45 -10.19 17.19 -0.55
N ASN A 46 -10.96 17.00 0.52
CA ASN A 46 -12.00 17.95 0.94
C ASN A 46 -11.46 19.04 1.86
N ASP A 47 -10.63 18.66 2.84
CA ASP A 47 -10.21 19.54 3.95
C ASP A 47 -8.69 19.81 3.93
N GLY A 48 -7.93 19.05 3.14
CA GLY A 48 -6.50 19.23 2.99
C GLY A 48 -5.64 18.60 4.09
N PHE A 49 -4.32 18.78 3.95
CA PHE A 49 -3.32 18.14 4.81
C PHE A 49 -3.26 18.73 6.23
N ALA A 50 -3.51 20.03 6.38
CA ALA A 50 -3.42 20.72 7.67
C ALA A 50 -4.41 20.12 8.70
N ASP A 51 -5.62 19.81 8.24
CA ASP A 51 -6.71 19.30 9.06
C ASP A 51 -6.72 17.77 9.22
N LEU A 52 -5.81 17.05 8.54
CA LEU A 52 -5.71 15.60 8.66
C LEU A 52 -5.32 15.19 10.08
N ARG A 53 -6.14 14.32 10.70
CA ARG A 53 -5.90 13.72 12.03
C ARG A 53 -6.06 12.20 11.97
N LEU A 54 -5.07 11.46 12.46
CA LEU A 54 -5.08 9.99 12.47
C LEU A 54 -6.28 9.42 13.23
N GLU A 55 -6.69 10.05 14.33
CA GLU A 55 -7.83 9.63 15.12
C GLU A 55 -9.16 9.81 14.39
N HIS A 56 -9.28 10.89 13.61
CA HIS A 56 -10.47 11.14 12.80
C HIS A 56 -10.57 10.09 11.69
N VAL A 57 -9.47 9.82 11.00
CA VAL A 57 -9.40 8.76 9.99
C VAL A 57 -9.71 7.38 10.60
N ALA A 58 -9.17 7.07 11.77
CA ALA A 58 -9.45 5.80 12.45
C ALA A 58 -10.94 5.63 12.78
N ALA A 59 -11.59 6.70 13.25
CA ALA A 59 -13.02 6.71 13.54
C ALA A 59 -13.86 6.50 12.26
N LEU A 60 -13.55 7.21 11.17
CA LEU A 60 -14.25 7.07 9.89
C LEU A 60 -14.06 5.69 9.27
N ALA A 61 -12.86 5.12 9.38
CA ALA A 61 -12.54 3.79 8.87
C ALA A 61 -13.05 2.64 9.76
N GLY A 62 -13.62 2.94 10.94
CA GLY A 62 -14.12 1.95 11.89
C GLY A 62 -13.03 1.08 12.51
N VAL A 63 -11.82 1.62 12.68
CA VAL A 63 -10.65 0.91 13.24
C VAL A 63 -10.18 1.54 14.55
N GLY A 64 -9.59 0.72 15.43
CA GLY A 64 -8.99 1.23 16.67
C GLY A 64 -7.71 2.03 16.41
N LYS A 65 -7.43 3.05 17.24
CA LYS A 65 -6.22 3.89 17.16
C LYS A 65 -4.93 3.06 17.10
N ALA A 66 -4.79 2.03 17.93
CA ALA A 66 -3.60 1.17 17.90
C ALA A 66 -3.37 0.50 16.52
N THR A 67 -4.42 0.29 15.72
CA THR A 67 -4.30 -0.27 14.37
C THR A 67 -3.73 0.75 13.39
N ILE A 68 -4.11 2.03 13.48
CA ILE A 68 -3.59 3.07 12.59
C ILE A 68 -2.14 3.41 12.95
N TYR A 69 -1.83 3.64 14.23
CA TYR A 69 -0.49 4.02 14.68
C TYR A 69 0.58 2.95 14.47
N ARG A 70 0.21 1.66 14.49
CA ARG A 70 1.14 0.57 14.17
C ARG A 70 1.61 0.60 12.71
N ARG A 71 0.78 1.09 11.80
CA ARG A 71 1.06 1.13 10.35
C ARG A 71 1.59 2.48 9.91
N TRP A 72 1.02 3.55 10.44
CA TRP A 72 1.41 4.92 10.14
C TRP A 72 1.70 5.64 11.46
N PRO A 73 2.98 5.78 11.83
CA PRO A 73 3.36 6.41 13.09
C PRO A 73 3.01 7.91 13.13
N SER A 74 2.78 8.53 11.97
CA SER A 74 2.43 9.94 11.84
C SER A 74 1.41 10.19 10.73
N LYS A 75 0.78 11.37 10.71
CA LYS A 75 -0.18 11.76 9.67
C LYS A 75 0.51 11.97 8.32
N GLU A 76 1.78 12.36 8.35
CA GLU A 76 2.66 12.50 7.18
C GLU A 76 2.88 11.14 6.53
N ALA A 77 3.16 10.10 7.32
CA ALA A 77 3.34 8.74 6.81
C ALA A 77 2.06 8.22 6.12
N LEU A 78 0.89 8.47 6.72
CA LEU A 78 -0.40 8.12 6.13
C LEU A 78 -0.65 8.90 4.83
N ALA A 79 -0.41 10.21 4.84
CA ALA A 79 -0.62 11.06 3.68
C ALA A 79 0.32 10.70 2.52
N LEU A 80 1.57 10.30 2.82
CA LEU A 80 2.52 9.79 1.83
C LEU A 80 2.04 8.48 1.19
N ASP A 81 1.51 7.54 1.98
CA ASP A 81 0.97 6.28 1.46
C ASP A 81 -0.25 6.51 0.54
N VAL A 82 -1.17 7.39 0.94
CA VAL A 82 -2.28 7.82 0.08
C VAL A 82 -1.75 8.45 -1.22
N LEU A 83 -0.72 9.29 -1.13
CA LEU A 83 -0.11 9.90 -2.31
C LEU A 83 0.51 8.87 -3.24
N MET A 84 1.25 7.89 -2.72
CA MET A 84 1.85 6.82 -3.52
C MET A 84 0.79 6.03 -4.29
N GLN A 85 -0.36 5.74 -3.67
CA GLN A 85 -1.46 5.04 -4.34
C GLN A 85 -2.14 5.86 -5.44
N LEU A 86 -2.24 7.17 -5.25
CA LEU A 86 -2.80 8.06 -6.27
C LEU A 86 -1.84 8.34 -7.40
N ALA A 87 -0.53 8.40 -7.11
CA ALA A 87 0.49 8.58 -8.12
C ALA A 87 0.68 7.33 -8.98
N ALA A 88 0.51 6.12 -8.41
CA ALA A 88 0.79 4.86 -9.08
C ALA A 88 0.17 4.71 -10.50
N PRO A 89 -1.12 5.02 -10.73
CA PRO A 89 -1.70 4.97 -12.08
C PRO A 89 -1.12 6.00 -13.06
N HIS A 90 -0.57 7.11 -12.56
CA HIS A 90 -0.06 8.21 -13.39
C HIS A 90 1.44 8.10 -13.70
N ILE A 91 2.20 7.43 -12.83
CA ILE A 91 3.65 7.23 -13.01
C ILE A 91 4.01 5.94 -13.76
N THR A 92 3.01 5.18 -14.19
CA THR A 92 3.25 4.02 -15.06
C THR A 92 3.61 4.52 -16.45
N ILE A 93 4.77 4.12 -16.96
CA ILE A 93 5.27 4.49 -18.28
C ILE A 93 5.30 3.21 -19.11
N ASP A 94 4.59 3.21 -20.23
CA ASP A 94 4.65 2.10 -21.16
C ASP A 94 6.06 2.02 -21.77
N ASP A 95 6.62 0.81 -21.82
CA ASP A 95 7.87 0.55 -22.54
C ASP A 95 7.58 0.57 -24.05
N THR A 96 7.98 1.68 -24.67
CA THR A 96 7.75 1.95 -26.09
C THR A 96 9.00 1.71 -26.94
N GLY A 97 10.14 1.48 -26.30
CA GLY A 97 11.45 1.42 -26.95
C GLY A 97 12.02 2.79 -27.35
N ASP A 98 11.33 3.89 -27.01
CA ASP A 98 11.80 5.26 -27.18
C ASP A 98 12.04 5.89 -25.80
N THR A 99 13.29 5.81 -25.34
CA THR A 99 13.72 6.35 -24.04
C THR A 99 13.42 7.85 -23.91
N ARG A 100 13.46 8.63 -25.00
CA ARG A 100 13.18 10.06 -24.93
C ARG A 100 11.70 10.30 -24.70
N ALA A 101 10.83 9.56 -25.41
CA ALA A 101 9.39 9.65 -25.22
C ALA A 101 8.98 9.19 -23.81
N GLU A 102 9.58 8.10 -23.32
CA GLU A 102 9.35 7.56 -21.98
C GLU A 102 9.74 8.55 -20.87
N LEU A 103 10.92 9.17 -20.97
CA LEU A 103 11.34 10.19 -20.00
C LEU A 103 10.43 11.43 -20.03
N LEU A 104 10.00 11.84 -21.23
CA LEU A 104 9.06 12.95 -21.38
C LEU A 104 7.71 12.61 -20.74
N ALA A 105 7.21 11.40 -20.94
CA ALA A 105 5.97 10.91 -20.31
C ALA A 105 6.09 10.88 -18.79
N ALA A 106 7.22 10.39 -18.25
CA ALA A 106 7.50 10.37 -16.82
C ALA A 106 7.34 11.75 -16.17
N VAL A 107 8.01 12.75 -16.74
CA VAL A 107 8.04 14.11 -16.19
C VAL A 107 6.68 14.80 -16.37
N THR A 108 6.07 14.67 -17.54
CA THR A 108 4.80 15.33 -17.84
C THR A 108 3.64 14.75 -17.04
N ASN A 109 3.58 13.42 -16.86
CA ASN A 109 2.55 12.79 -16.03
C ASN A 109 2.70 13.19 -14.55
N ALA A 110 3.93 13.21 -14.03
CA ALA A 110 4.19 13.68 -12.67
C ALA A 110 3.76 15.14 -12.47
N MET A 111 4.06 16.02 -13.44
CA MET A 111 3.64 17.41 -13.40
C MET A 111 2.11 17.55 -13.43
N ARG A 112 1.42 16.84 -14.34
CA ARG A 112 -0.05 16.83 -14.38
C ARG A 112 -0.67 16.35 -13.08
N ALA A 113 -0.08 15.34 -12.43
CA ALA A 113 -0.56 14.88 -11.12
C ALA A 113 -0.52 16.02 -10.07
N ILE A 114 0.46 16.92 -10.15
CA ILE A 114 0.63 18.05 -9.23
C ILE A 114 -0.25 19.27 -9.63
N THR A 115 -0.45 19.52 -10.92
CA THR A 115 -1.11 20.74 -11.39
C THR A 115 -2.60 20.57 -11.68
N ASP A 116 -2.99 19.38 -12.16
CA ASP A 116 -4.30 19.18 -12.80
C ASP A 116 -5.24 18.31 -11.94
N THR A 117 -4.81 17.90 -10.75
CA THR A 117 -5.62 17.06 -9.85
C THR A 117 -6.03 17.81 -8.58
N PRO A 118 -7.17 17.44 -7.96
CA PRO A 118 -7.54 17.93 -6.62
C PRO A 118 -6.49 17.65 -5.54
N PHE A 119 -5.56 16.72 -5.79
CA PHE A 119 -4.47 16.38 -4.88
C PHE A 119 -3.25 17.31 -4.99
N GLY A 120 -3.16 18.15 -6.02
CA GLY A 120 -2.05 19.08 -6.21
C GLY A 120 -1.68 19.90 -4.96
N PRO A 121 -2.65 20.56 -4.27
CA PRO A 121 -2.39 21.26 -3.02
C PRO A 121 -1.84 20.37 -1.90
N VAL A 122 -2.34 19.13 -1.77
CA VAL A 122 -1.87 18.15 -0.78
C VAL A 122 -0.43 17.76 -1.05
N ILE A 123 -0.08 17.49 -2.31
CA ILE A 123 1.29 17.16 -2.72
C ILE A 123 2.24 18.30 -2.37
N ARG A 124 1.88 19.55 -2.71
CA ARG A 124 2.70 20.72 -2.39
C ARG A 124 2.89 20.91 -0.89
N ALA A 125 1.83 20.71 -0.09
CA ALA A 125 1.90 20.79 1.36
C ALA A 125 2.84 19.72 1.93
N LEU A 126 2.74 18.47 1.46
CA LEU A 126 3.63 17.37 1.87
C LEU A 126 5.09 17.62 1.47
N LEU A 127 5.33 18.05 0.23
CA LEU A 127 6.68 18.40 -0.23
C LEU A 127 7.31 19.52 0.62
N SER A 128 6.51 20.52 1.00
CA SER A 128 6.95 21.54 1.96
C SER A 128 7.34 20.92 3.30
N GLN A 129 6.53 20.02 3.85
CA GLN A 129 6.83 19.35 5.13
C GLN A 129 8.08 18.46 5.04
N ILE A 130 8.26 17.70 3.96
CA ILE A 130 9.46 16.86 3.74
C ILE A 130 10.72 17.74 3.65
N ALA A 131 10.65 18.88 2.95
CA ALA A 131 11.76 19.82 2.89
C ALA A 131 12.13 20.38 4.27
N MET A 132 11.15 20.53 5.17
CA MET A 132 11.33 21.04 6.53
C MET A 132 11.71 19.93 7.54
N ASN A 133 11.39 18.67 7.23
CA ASN A 133 11.71 17.50 8.02
C ASN A 133 12.13 16.33 7.11
N PRO A 134 13.44 16.25 6.76
CA PRO A 134 13.95 15.24 5.82
C PRO A 134 13.71 13.80 6.26
N ALA A 135 13.52 13.55 7.57
CA ALA A 135 13.23 12.23 8.11
C ALA A 135 11.88 11.66 7.61
N LEU A 136 10.99 12.50 7.06
CA LEU A 136 9.74 12.08 6.42
C LEU A 136 9.95 11.49 5.02
N GLY A 137 11.10 11.74 4.40
CA GLY A 137 11.45 11.25 3.06
C GLY A 137 12.21 9.92 3.07
N ASP A 138 12.46 9.33 4.24
CA ASP A 138 13.18 8.06 4.37
C ASP A 138 12.18 6.89 4.55
N PRO A 139 11.83 6.17 3.47
CA PRO A 139 10.89 5.05 3.54
C PRO A 139 11.41 3.86 4.37
N PHE A 140 12.66 3.89 4.85
CA PHE A 140 13.32 2.76 5.52
C PHE A 140 13.39 2.86 7.06
N ARG A 141 12.79 3.88 7.69
CA ARG A 141 12.81 4.07 9.17
C ARG A 141 11.67 3.37 9.93
N ALA A 142 11.10 2.30 9.38
CA ALA A 142 10.18 1.41 10.09
C ALA A 142 10.62 -0.06 9.93
N SER A 143 11.75 -0.40 10.57
CA SER A 143 12.16 -1.77 10.87
C SER A 143 12.51 -1.89 12.35
#